data_AF-A0A0C3CBQ2-F1
#
_entry.id   AF-A0A0C3CBQ2-F1
#
_cell.length_a   1.000
_cell.length_b   1.000
_cell.length_c   1.000
_cell.angle_alpha   90.00
_cell.angle_beta   90.00
_cell.angle_gamma   90.00
#
_symmetry.space_group_name_H-M   'P 1'
#
loop_
_entity.id
_entity.type
_entity.pdbx_description
1 polymer ?
#
loop_
_entity_poly.entity_id
_entity_poly.type
_entity_poly.pdbx_seq_one_letter_code
_entity_poly.pdbx_strand_id
1 'polypeptide(L)'
;MVVGLLLYSLPFSSPLHFILKGPLEGHFSFFLYTMYSPLVLLAFLGVLASQVLAFNITLGDKTFAAAQLVDIPDSPVKAACSAICSSTTATLTACNDDATCLCQADTVASLLSCETCMFHNLIATNKPAPDVRAGSNVALGSYATACKTANQVLTPEQTLLQLPSNWDGPFVAVLPAGGAGVAVVVGGFLGISALMILSNLE
;
A
#
# COMPACT_ATOMS: atom_id res chain seq x y z
N MET A 1 11.78 -23.45 -5.27
CA MET A 1 11.92 -23.56 -3.80
C MET A 1 11.28 -24.87 -3.39
N VAL A 2 12.10 -25.91 -3.15
CA VAL A 2 11.62 -27.28 -2.85
C VAL A 2 11.32 -27.33 -1.36
N VAL A 3 10.04 -27.21 -1.00
CA VAL A 3 9.58 -27.41 0.38
C VAL A 3 9.54 -28.91 0.63
N GLY A 4 10.63 -29.42 1.22
CA GLY A 4 10.68 -30.78 1.75
C GLY A 4 9.74 -30.91 2.94
N LEU A 5 8.59 -31.54 2.72
CA LEU A 5 7.64 -31.90 3.77
C LEU A 5 8.23 -33.07 4.59
N LEU A 6 8.98 -32.75 5.64
CA LEU A 6 9.33 -33.71 6.69
C LEU A 6 8.07 -33.99 7.53
N LEU A 7 7.35 -35.05 7.16
CA LEU A 7 6.28 -35.65 7.97
C LEU A 7 6.88 -36.23 9.26
N TYR A 8 6.99 -35.39 10.29
CA TYR A 8 7.19 -35.86 11.66
C TYR A 8 5.83 -36.31 12.21
N SER A 9 5.63 -37.63 12.25
CA SER A 9 4.53 -38.28 12.98
C SER A 9 4.76 -38.15 14.48
N LEU A 10 4.15 -37.12 15.10
CA LEU A 10 4.06 -37.05 16.56
C LEU A 10 2.94 -37.99 17.05
N PRO A 11 3.20 -38.85 18.05
CA PRO A 11 2.17 -39.67 18.66
C PRO A 11 1.25 -38.79 19.50
N PHE A 12 -0.01 -38.68 19.05
CA PHE A 12 -1.10 -38.05 19.76
C PHE A 12 -1.47 -38.90 20.99
N SER A 13 -1.12 -38.45 22.19
CA SER A 13 -1.57 -39.08 23.44
C SER A 13 -1.85 -38.02 24.49
N SER A 14 -3.10 -37.54 24.55
CA SER A 14 -3.93 -37.49 25.76
C SER A 14 -5.21 -36.69 25.51
N PRO A 15 -6.42 -37.26 25.73
CA PRO A 15 -7.63 -36.48 25.79
C PRO A 15 -7.68 -35.71 27.12
N LEU A 16 -7.56 -34.38 27.06
CA LEU A 16 -7.80 -33.51 28.21
C LEU A 16 -9.31 -33.44 28.46
N HIS A 17 -9.78 -34.20 29.44
CA HIS A 17 -11.19 -34.26 29.81
C HIS A 17 -11.55 -33.03 30.66
N PHE A 18 -12.11 -31.99 30.04
CA PHE A 18 -12.57 -30.80 30.75
C PHE A 18 -14.04 -30.99 31.15
N ILE A 19 -14.30 -31.28 32.43
CA ILE A 19 -15.66 -31.37 32.99
C ILE A 19 -16.06 -29.97 33.48
N LEU A 20 -16.76 -29.21 32.63
CA LEU A 20 -17.51 -28.03 33.07
C LEU A 20 -18.86 -28.48 33.61
N LYS A 21 -19.04 -28.39 34.93
CA LYS A 21 -20.30 -28.67 35.61
C LYS A 21 -21.14 -27.40 35.69
N GLY A 22 -21.95 -27.15 34.66
CA GLY A 22 -22.96 -26.09 34.63
C GLY A 22 -24.37 -26.69 34.66
N PRO A 23 -25.33 -26.11 35.40
CA PRO A 23 -26.70 -26.60 35.47
C PRO A 23 -27.55 -25.83 34.48
N LEU A 24 -27.79 -26.40 33.29
CA LEU A 24 -28.96 -26.13 32.48
C LEU A 24 -29.03 -27.18 31.36
N GLU A 25 -29.92 -28.14 31.58
CA GLU A 25 -30.23 -29.24 30.68
C GLU A 25 -30.79 -28.72 29.36
N GLY A 26 -30.03 -28.94 28.30
CA GLY A 26 -30.44 -28.75 26.91
C GLY A 26 -29.55 -29.62 26.05
N HIS A 27 -30.04 -30.81 25.72
CA HIS A 27 -29.39 -31.80 24.88
C HIS A 27 -28.85 -31.18 23.57
N PHE A 28 -27.55 -30.93 23.52
CA PHE A 28 -26.82 -30.63 22.29
C PHE A 28 -25.63 -31.60 22.15
N SER A 29 -25.94 -32.89 22.00
CA SER A 29 -24.99 -33.88 21.50
C SER A 29 -24.88 -33.73 19.98
N PHE A 30 -24.16 -32.71 19.52
CA PHE A 30 -23.75 -32.59 18.12
C PHE A 30 -22.25 -32.90 18.00
N PHE A 31 -21.96 -34.12 17.54
CA PHE A 31 -20.79 -34.50 16.76
C PHE A 31 -19.39 -34.07 17.26
N LEU A 32 -18.89 -34.76 18.28
CA LEU A 32 -17.44 -34.81 18.60
C LEU A 32 -16.69 -35.96 17.91
N TYR A 33 -17.36 -36.77 17.07
CA TYR A 33 -16.76 -37.93 16.40
C TYR A 33 -16.37 -37.71 14.92
N THR A 34 -16.59 -36.52 14.34
CA THR A 34 -16.17 -36.20 12.96
C THR A 34 -14.91 -35.34 12.87
N MET A 35 -14.26 -34.99 13.99
CA MET A 35 -13.10 -34.09 14.05
C MET A 35 -11.74 -34.73 13.66
N TYR A 36 -11.69 -36.02 13.32
CA TYR A 36 -10.43 -36.71 12.98
C TYR A 36 -10.39 -37.28 11.55
N SER A 37 -11.12 -36.66 10.62
CA SER A 37 -10.91 -36.98 9.20
C SER A 37 -9.65 -36.25 8.69
N PRO A 38 -8.56 -36.95 8.33
CA PRO A 38 -7.34 -36.31 7.81
C PRO A 38 -7.60 -35.49 6.54
N LEU A 39 -8.68 -35.79 5.81
CA LEU A 39 -9.15 -35.02 4.65
C LEU A 39 -9.62 -33.61 5.02
N VAL A 40 -10.25 -33.43 6.18
CA VAL A 40 -10.70 -32.10 6.65
C VAL A 40 -9.50 -31.24 7.04
N LEU A 41 -8.48 -31.85 7.65
CA LEU A 41 -7.25 -31.16 8.04
C LEU A 41 -6.40 -30.77 6.81
N LEU A 42 -6.34 -31.63 5.79
CA LEU A 42 -5.73 -31.32 4.49
C LEU A 42 -6.44 -30.19 3.75
N ALA A 43 -7.78 -30.17 3.75
CA ALA A 43 -8.56 -29.09 3.15
C ALA A 43 -8.32 -27.75 3.84
N PHE A 44 -8.27 -27.74 5.19
CA PHE A 44 -7.98 -26.53 5.95
C PHE A 44 -6.55 -26.00 5.72
N LEU A 45 -5.55 -26.89 5.72
CA LEU A 45 -4.16 -26.52 5.42
C LEU A 45 -3.99 -25.99 4.00
N GLY A 46 -4.74 -26.54 3.02
CA GLY A 46 -4.76 -26.02 1.65
C GLY A 46 -5.30 -24.60 1.55
N VAL A 47 -6.38 -24.29 2.27
CA VAL A 47 -6.98 -22.94 2.31
C VAL A 47 -6.09 -21.94 3.08
N LEU A 48 -5.37 -22.38 4.10
CA LEU A 48 -4.41 -21.55 4.82
C LEU A 48 -3.15 -21.27 3.98
N ALA A 49 -2.67 -22.26 3.24
CA ALA A 49 -1.52 -22.11 2.35
C ALA A 49 -1.80 -21.17 1.17
N SER A 50 -3.05 -21.10 0.68
CA SER A 50 -3.40 -20.17 -0.40
C SER A 50 -3.42 -18.70 0.05
N GLN A 51 -3.49 -18.41 1.35
CA GLN A 51 -3.48 -17.02 1.84
C GLN A 51 -2.09 -16.40 1.87
N VAL A 52 -1.03 -17.21 1.87
CA VAL A 52 0.36 -16.73 1.87
C VAL A 52 0.80 -16.25 0.48
N LEU A 53 0.09 -16.64 -0.58
CA LEU A 53 0.43 -16.26 -1.95
C LEU A 53 -0.25 -14.97 -2.42
N ALA A 54 -1.11 -14.36 -1.61
CA ALA A 54 -1.80 -13.14 -1.99
C ALA A 54 -0.82 -11.95 -1.94
N PHE A 55 -0.55 -11.35 -3.09
CA PHE A 55 0.28 -10.15 -3.20
C PHE A 55 -0.48 -8.94 -2.64
N ASN A 56 -0.19 -8.61 -1.37
CA ASN A 56 -0.84 -7.52 -0.66
C ASN A 56 0.11 -6.33 -0.51
N ILE A 57 -0.41 -5.15 -0.82
CA ILE A 57 0.31 -3.88 -0.73
C ILE A 57 -0.31 -3.04 0.38
N THR A 58 0.49 -2.65 1.36
CA THR A 58 0.02 -1.84 2.50
C THR A 58 0.31 -0.36 2.25
N LEU A 59 -0.75 0.46 2.17
CA LEU A 59 -0.65 1.91 2.08
C LEU A 59 -1.29 2.52 3.33
N GLY A 60 -0.47 2.95 4.28
CA GLY A 60 -0.94 3.34 5.61
C GLY A 60 -1.61 2.16 6.31
N ASP A 61 -2.83 2.35 6.80
CA ASP A 61 -3.59 1.34 7.55
C ASP A 61 -4.43 0.39 6.65
N LYS A 62 -4.34 0.55 5.32
CA LYS A 62 -5.15 -0.23 4.37
C LYS A 62 -4.28 -1.15 3.52
N THR A 63 -4.78 -2.36 3.31
CA THR A 63 -4.19 -3.37 2.43
C THR A 63 -4.96 -3.41 1.11
N PHE A 64 -4.24 -3.34 -0.01
CA PHE A 64 -4.79 -3.37 -1.35
C PHE A 64 -4.18 -4.53 -2.14
N ALA A 65 -4.97 -5.16 -2.99
CA ALA A 65 -4.45 -6.05 -4.03
C ALA A 65 -3.76 -5.25 -5.14
N ALA A 66 -2.89 -5.89 -5.92
CA ALA A 66 -2.15 -5.22 -7.00
C ALA A 66 -3.09 -4.58 -8.04
N ALA A 67 -4.13 -5.30 -8.48
CA ALA A 67 -5.14 -4.77 -9.40
C ALA A 67 -5.97 -3.64 -8.79
N GLN A 68 -6.19 -3.70 -7.47
CA GLN A 68 -6.86 -2.62 -6.77
C GLN A 68 -6.02 -1.36 -6.78
N LEU A 69 -4.69 -1.39 -6.94
CA LEU A 69 -3.85 -0.19 -6.87
C LEU A 69 -4.12 0.83 -7.97
N VAL A 70 -4.63 0.38 -9.13
CA VAL A 70 -5.03 1.22 -10.28
C VAL A 70 -6.55 1.45 -10.36
N ASP A 71 -7.34 0.79 -9.51
CA ASP A 71 -8.79 0.99 -9.43
C ASP A 71 -9.11 2.23 -8.59
N ILE A 72 -9.09 3.39 -9.24
CA ILE A 72 -9.34 4.70 -8.64
C ILE A 72 -10.80 5.10 -8.89
N PRO A 73 -11.50 5.77 -7.94
CA PRO A 73 -12.82 6.33 -8.20
C PRO A 73 -12.83 7.25 -9.43
N ASP A 74 -13.99 7.34 -10.08
CA ASP A 74 -14.14 8.13 -11.31
C ASP A 74 -13.80 9.59 -11.06
N SER A 75 -12.81 10.06 -11.81
CA SER A 75 -12.23 11.39 -11.68
C SER A 75 -11.72 11.87 -13.05
N PRO A 76 -11.55 13.19 -13.24
CA PRO A 76 -10.97 13.73 -14.48
C PRO A 76 -9.59 13.15 -14.80
N VAL A 77 -8.81 12.82 -13.76
CA VAL A 77 -7.47 12.21 -13.87
C VAL A 77 -7.56 10.79 -14.42
N LYS A 78 -8.47 9.97 -13.88
CA LYS A 78 -8.73 8.60 -14.39
C LYS A 78 -9.20 8.63 -15.84
N ALA A 79 -10.10 9.57 -16.19
CA ALA A 79 -10.59 9.71 -17.55
C ALA A 79 -9.44 10.04 -18.54
N ALA A 80 -8.56 10.97 -18.17
CA ALA A 80 -7.42 11.37 -19.01
C ALA A 80 -6.39 10.24 -19.22
N CYS A 81 -6.17 9.38 -18.22
CA CYS A 81 -5.18 8.30 -18.25
C CYS A 81 -5.79 6.90 -18.49
N SER A 82 -7.08 6.83 -18.81
CA SER A 82 -7.86 5.59 -18.90
C SER A 82 -7.29 4.56 -19.88
N ALA A 83 -6.74 4.99 -21.02
CA ALA A 83 -6.16 4.10 -22.01
C ALA A 83 -4.90 3.38 -21.48
N ILE A 84 -4.01 4.11 -20.81
CA ILE A 84 -2.78 3.55 -20.26
C ILE A 84 -3.12 2.65 -19.07
N CYS A 85 -3.95 3.17 -18.15
CA CYS A 85 -4.28 2.45 -16.93
C CYS A 85 -5.16 1.20 -17.19
N SER A 86 -6.01 1.18 -18.22
CA SER A 86 -6.76 -0.04 -18.58
C SER A 86 -5.85 -1.14 -19.10
N SER A 87 -4.83 -0.80 -19.89
CA SER A 87 -3.78 -1.74 -20.32
C SER A 87 -3.01 -2.27 -19.11
N THR A 88 -2.63 -1.41 -18.18
CA THR A 88 -1.97 -1.81 -16.93
C THR A 88 -2.84 -2.74 -16.10
N THR A 89 -4.14 -2.43 -15.91
CA THR A 89 -5.08 -3.30 -15.19
C THR A 89 -5.20 -4.67 -15.85
N ALA A 90 -5.22 -4.74 -17.19
CA ALA A 90 -5.25 -6.01 -17.91
C ALA A 90 -3.97 -6.83 -17.64
N THR A 91 -2.79 -6.20 -17.69
CA THR A 91 -1.50 -6.86 -17.37
C THR A 91 -1.45 -7.35 -15.93
N LEU A 92 -1.87 -6.52 -14.96
CA LEU A 92 -1.94 -6.89 -13.54
C LEU A 92 -2.90 -8.07 -13.30
N THR A 93 -4.07 -8.04 -13.94
CA THR A 93 -5.09 -9.10 -13.81
C THR A 93 -4.62 -10.40 -14.47
N ALA A 94 -3.91 -10.31 -15.60
CA ALA A 94 -3.34 -11.47 -16.28
C ALA A 94 -2.29 -12.21 -15.43
N CYS A 95 -1.63 -11.51 -14.51
CA CYS A 95 -0.68 -12.12 -13.58
C CYS A 95 -1.32 -12.92 -12.44
N ASN A 96 -2.63 -12.82 -12.21
CA ASN A 96 -3.37 -13.60 -11.20
C ASN A 96 -2.66 -13.69 -9.83
N ASP A 97 -2.20 -12.54 -9.32
CA ASP A 97 -1.45 -12.38 -8.07
C ASP A 97 -0.12 -13.16 -7.97
N ASP A 98 0.43 -13.69 -9.07
CA ASP A 98 1.77 -14.26 -9.10
C ASP A 98 2.81 -13.15 -8.97
N ALA A 99 3.49 -13.10 -7.82
CA ALA A 99 4.52 -12.13 -7.52
C ALA A 99 5.65 -12.11 -8.57
N THR A 100 5.96 -13.24 -9.21
CA THR A 100 7.00 -13.30 -10.25
C THR A 100 6.56 -12.52 -11.49
N CYS A 101 5.30 -12.63 -11.88
CA CYS A 101 4.71 -11.92 -13.02
C CYS A 101 4.48 -10.44 -12.70
N LEU A 102 3.95 -10.16 -11.51
CA LEU A 102 3.70 -8.79 -11.05
C LEU A 102 4.99 -7.97 -10.95
N CYS A 103 6.09 -8.58 -10.53
CA CYS A 103 7.37 -7.90 -10.35
C CYS A 103 8.28 -7.92 -11.59
N GLN A 104 7.77 -8.34 -12.76
CA GLN A 104 8.51 -8.19 -14.02
C GLN A 104 8.67 -6.72 -14.39
N ALA A 105 9.80 -6.41 -15.03
CA ALA A 105 10.13 -5.06 -15.47
C ALA A 105 9.04 -4.45 -16.38
N ASP A 106 8.41 -5.26 -17.25
CA ASP A 106 7.34 -4.81 -18.15
C ASP A 106 6.06 -4.43 -17.40
N THR A 107 5.66 -5.25 -16.41
CA THR A 107 4.49 -4.98 -15.57
C THR A 107 4.70 -3.72 -14.74
N VAL A 108 5.88 -3.56 -14.13
CA VAL A 108 6.24 -2.38 -13.35
C VAL A 108 6.35 -1.13 -14.22
N ALA A 109 6.93 -1.23 -15.42
CA ALA A 109 6.98 -0.12 -16.36
C ALA A 109 5.57 0.32 -16.81
N SER A 110 4.65 -0.62 -17.02
CA SER A 110 3.24 -0.31 -17.31
C SER A 110 2.58 0.42 -16.14
N LEU A 111 2.79 -0.06 -14.91
CA LEU A 111 2.27 0.58 -13.69
C LEU A 111 2.83 1.99 -13.51
N LEU A 112 4.15 2.14 -13.65
CA LEU A 112 4.83 3.43 -13.59
C LEU A 112 4.28 4.41 -14.63
N SER A 113 4.01 3.93 -15.86
CA SER A 113 3.46 4.76 -16.92
C SER A 113 2.05 5.28 -16.60
N CYS A 114 1.17 4.41 -16.06
CA CYS A 114 -0.15 4.81 -15.58
C CYS A 114 -0.05 5.86 -14.46
N GLU A 115 0.75 5.60 -13.42
CA GLU A 115 0.95 6.54 -12.30
C GLU A 115 1.57 7.87 -12.74
N THR A 116 2.54 7.83 -13.66
CA THR A 116 3.17 9.03 -14.21
C THR A 116 2.18 9.87 -15.01
N CYS A 117 1.31 9.24 -15.81
CA CYS A 117 0.23 9.95 -16.50
C CYS A 117 -0.69 10.67 -15.51
N MET A 118 -1.12 9.97 -14.45
CA MET A 118 -2.01 10.56 -13.45
C MET A 118 -1.36 11.74 -12.74
N PHE A 119 -0.09 11.59 -12.35
CA PHE A 119 0.69 12.65 -11.72
C PHE A 119 0.89 13.86 -12.63
N HIS A 120 1.19 13.65 -13.92
CA HIS A 120 1.31 14.73 -14.89
C HIS A 120 -0.01 15.48 -15.07
N ASN A 121 -1.15 14.78 -15.06
CA ASN A 121 -2.46 15.41 -15.12
C ASN A 121 -2.78 16.23 -13.86
N LEU A 122 -2.42 15.72 -12.68
CA LEU A 122 -2.57 16.44 -11.41
C LEU A 122 -1.74 17.73 -11.38
N ILE A 123 -0.49 17.66 -11.87
CA ILE A 123 0.38 18.83 -12.04
C ILE A 123 -0.24 19.83 -13.04
N ALA A 124 -0.64 19.36 -14.23
CA ALA A 124 -1.16 20.22 -15.28
C ALA A 124 -2.46 20.94 -14.88
N THR A 125 -3.30 20.28 -14.08
CA THR A 125 -4.55 20.86 -13.58
C THR A 125 -4.42 21.60 -12.25
N ASN A 126 -3.26 21.50 -11.60
CA ASN A 126 -2.99 22.01 -10.26
C ASN A 126 -4.11 21.64 -9.26
N LYS A 127 -4.51 20.36 -9.26
CA LYS A 127 -5.55 19.84 -8.35
C LYS A 127 -4.95 18.84 -7.37
N PRO A 128 -5.47 18.79 -6.13
CA PRO A 128 -5.10 17.73 -5.19
C PRO A 128 -5.51 16.37 -5.76
N ALA A 129 -4.75 15.34 -5.42
CA ALA A 129 -5.08 13.97 -5.79
C ALA A 129 -6.44 13.57 -5.18
N PRO A 130 -7.38 13.04 -5.97
CA PRO A 130 -8.70 12.64 -5.46
C PRO A 130 -8.62 11.40 -4.55
N ASP A 131 -7.55 10.62 -4.69
CA ASP A 131 -7.27 9.42 -3.90
C ASP A 131 -5.76 9.37 -3.59
N VAL A 132 -5.40 8.75 -2.46
CA VAL A 132 -4.00 8.60 -2.01
C VAL A 132 -3.15 7.70 -2.91
N ARG A 133 -3.80 6.94 -3.80
CA ARG A 133 -3.16 6.05 -4.76
C ARG A 133 -2.83 6.74 -6.08
N ALA A 134 -3.59 7.77 -6.48
CA ALA A 134 -3.41 8.45 -7.76
C ALA A 134 -2.11 9.27 -7.81
N GLY A 135 -1.14 8.85 -8.64
CA GLY A 135 0.12 9.56 -8.83
C GLY A 135 1.01 9.55 -7.58
N SER A 136 1.00 8.46 -6.82
CA SER A 136 1.62 8.40 -5.50
C SER A 136 2.94 7.64 -5.47
N ASN A 137 4.04 8.34 -5.14
CA ASN A 137 5.35 7.70 -4.90
C ASN A 137 5.29 6.70 -3.73
N VAL A 138 4.41 6.93 -2.75
CA VAL A 138 4.23 5.99 -1.64
C VAL A 138 3.61 4.68 -2.12
N ALA A 139 2.65 4.75 -3.04
CA ALA A 139 2.05 3.57 -3.67
C ALA A 139 3.12 2.74 -4.42
N LEU A 140 3.93 3.37 -5.27
CA LEU A 140 5.02 2.68 -5.97
C LEU A 140 6.10 2.14 -5.02
N GLY A 141 6.45 2.87 -3.96
CA GLY A 141 7.40 2.39 -2.95
C GLY A 141 6.88 1.17 -2.17
N SER A 142 5.58 1.13 -1.88
CA SER A 142 4.95 -0.04 -1.26
C SER A 142 4.90 -1.24 -2.22
N TYR A 143 4.65 -1.01 -3.52
CA TYR A 143 4.74 -2.05 -4.55
C TYR A 143 6.16 -2.62 -4.63
N ALA A 144 7.18 -1.76 -4.61
CA ALA A 144 8.57 -2.16 -4.62
C ALA A 144 8.96 -3.01 -3.40
N THR A 145 8.42 -2.65 -2.24
CA THR A 145 8.62 -3.41 -0.99
C THR A 145 7.95 -4.79 -1.06
N ALA A 146 6.76 -4.88 -1.64
CA ALA A 146 6.09 -6.15 -1.88
C ALA A 146 6.89 -7.04 -2.85
N CYS A 147 7.43 -6.47 -3.93
CA CYS A 147 8.32 -7.20 -4.86
C CYS A 147 9.62 -7.68 -4.20
N LYS A 148 10.21 -6.86 -3.32
CA LYS A 148 11.38 -7.27 -2.54
C LYS A 148 11.10 -8.48 -1.65
N THR A 149 9.88 -8.58 -1.10
CA THR A 149 9.43 -9.74 -0.30
C THR A 149 9.34 -11.01 -1.16
N ALA A 150 9.07 -10.86 -2.46
CA ALA A 150 9.10 -11.94 -3.45
C ALA A 150 10.50 -12.21 -4.03
N ASN A 151 11.57 -11.66 -3.45
CA ASN A 151 12.95 -11.73 -3.94
C ASN A 151 13.20 -11.09 -5.32
N GLN A 152 12.35 -10.15 -5.73
CA GLN A 152 12.55 -9.35 -6.94
C GLN A 152 12.96 -7.93 -6.54
N VAL A 153 14.15 -7.50 -6.99
CA VAL A 153 14.68 -6.17 -6.67
C VAL A 153 14.44 -5.26 -7.87
N LEU A 154 13.59 -4.25 -7.67
CA LEU A 154 13.32 -3.21 -8.66
C LEU A 154 14.33 -2.07 -8.53
N THR A 155 14.74 -1.48 -9.65
CA THR A 155 15.62 -0.31 -9.60
C THR A 155 14.85 0.94 -9.19
N PRO A 156 15.53 1.95 -8.61
CA PRO A 156 14.87 3.21 -8.25
C PRO A 156 14.19 3.88 -9.44
N GLU A 157 14.76 3.78 -10.65
CA GLU A 157 14.19 4.39 -11.86
C GLU A 157 12.82 3.80 -12.24
N GLN A 158 12.53 2.56 -11.80
CA GLN A 158 11.25 1.89 -12.05
C GLN A 158 10.18 2.24 -11.01
N THR A 159 10.56 2.90 -9.91
CA THR A 159 9.68 3.13 -8.76
C THR A 159 9.52 4.60 -8.40
N LEU A 160 10.26 5.49 -9.09
CA LEU A 160 10.17 6.93 -8.95
C LEU A 160 9.31 7.53 -10.07
N LEU A 161 8.29 8.31 -9.68
CA LEU A 161 7.53 9.09 -10.65
C LEU A 161 8.43 10.12 -11.32
N GLN A 162 8.34 10.17 -12.65
CA GLN A 162 9.09 11.14 -13.44
C GLN A 162 8.32 12.45 -13.53
N LEU A 163 9.04 13.55 -13.32
CA LEU A 163 8.47 14.88 -13.48
C LEU A 163 8.37 15.21 -14.99
N PRO A 164 7.34 15.96 -15.42
CA PRO A 164 7.28 16.47 -16.78
C PRO A 164 8.50 17.36 -17.05
N SER A 165 9.11 17.26 -18.23
CA SER A 165 10.27 18.08 -18.61
C SER A 165 9.98 19.58 -18.66
N ASN A 166 8.70 19.94 -18.76
CA ASN A 166 8.20 21.31 -18.79
C ASN A 166 7.68 21.81 -17.44
N TRP A 167 7.86 21.05 -16.35
CA TRP A 167 7.39 21.46 -15.03
C TRP A 167 8.47 22.24 -14.28
N ASP A 168 8.22 23.52 -14.04
CA ASP A 168 9.14 24.45 -13.37
C ASP A 168 9.03 24.40 -11.83
N GLY A 169 8.62 23.23 -11.30
CA GLY A 169 8.36 23.02 -9.88
C GLY A 169 7.07 23.69 -9.39
N PRO A 170 6.60 23.40 -8.15
CA PRO A 170 5.91 24.44 -7.43
C PRO A 170 6.94 25.57 -7.36
N PHE A 171 6.58 26.78 -7.75
CA PHE A 171 7.42 27.91 -7.40
C PHE A 171 7.65 27.78 -5.90
N VAL A 172 8.85 27.31 -5.51
CA VAL A 172 9.45 27.73 -4.27
C VAL A 172 9.31 29.22 -4.45
N ALA A 173 8.48 29.85 -3.62
CA ALA A 173 8.65 31.26 -3.41
C ALA A 173 10.08 31.36 -2.89
N VAL A 174 11.05 31.36 -3.80
CA VAL A 174 12.41 31.77 -3.58
C VAL A 174 12.15 33.22 -3.29
N LEU A 175 11.88 33.48 -2.01
CA LEU A 175 11.70 34.80 -1.49
C LEU A 175 12.97 35.48 -1.98
N PRO A 176 12.88 36.40 -2.97
CA PRO A 176 14.08 36.99 -3.52
C PRO A 176 14.88 37.50 -2.33
N ALA A 177 16.21 37.45 -2.36
CA ALA A 177 17.01 37.78 -1.17
C ALA A 177 16.57 39.11 -0.52
N GLY A 178 16.09 40.07 -1.32
CA GLY A 178 15.41 41.28 -0.86
C GLY A 178 14.08 41.06 -0.11
N GLY A 179 13.16 40.22 -0.60
CA GLY A 179 11.92 39.86 0.09
C GLY A 179 12.17 39.13 1.41
N ALA A 180 13.18 38.26 1.47
CA ALA A 180 13.63 37.65 2.73
C ALA A 180 14.17 38.70 3.71
N GLY A 181 14.97 39.65 3.22
CA GLY A 181 15.46 40.77 4.02
C GLY A 181 14.31 41.59 4.64
N VAL A 182 13.31 41.97 3.84
CA VAL A 182 12.16 42.74 4.34
C VAL A 182 11.37 41.94 5.38
N ALA A 183 11.10 40.66 5.12
CA ALA A 183 10.36 39.81 6.05
C ALA A 183 11.09 39.66 7.41
N VAL A 184 12.41 39.47 7.38
CA VAL A 184 13.23 39.37 8.60
C VAL A 184 13.26 40.69 9.36
N VAL A 185 13.42 41.83 8.66
CA VAL A 185 13.46 43.15 9.29
C VAL A 185 12.12 43.48 9.95
N VAL A 186 11.01 43.32 9.23
CA VAL A 186 9.67 43.59 9.77
C VAL A 186 9.33 42.64 10.92
N GLY A 187 9.65 41.35 10.78
CA GLY A 187 9.49 40.37 11.85
C GLY A 187 10.32 40.70 13.09
N GLY A 188 11.56 41.16 12.90
CA GLY A 188 12.44 41.61 13.99
C GLY A 188 11.90 42.84 14.73
N PHE A 189 11.44 43.85 13.99
CA PHE A 189 10.83 45.05 14.60
C PHE A 189 9.56 44.72 15.38
N LEU A 190 8.69 43.88 14.83
CA LEU A 190 7.48 43.43 15.52
C LEU A 190 7.81 42.61 16.77
N GLY A 191 8.80 41.71 16.69
CA GLY A 191 9.25 40.90 17.83
C GLY A 191 9.85 41.75 18.96
N ILE A 192 10.72 42.71 18.63
CA ILE A 192 11.30 43.63 19.62
C ILE A 192 10.21 44.51 20.26
N SER A 193 9.26 45.00 19.45
CA SER A 193 8.14 45.81 19.96
C SER A 193 7.28 45.03 20.96
N ALA A 194 7.01 43.75 20.68
CA ALA A 194 6.28 42.89 21.60
C ALA A 194 7.04 42.66 22.93
N LEU A 195 8.36 42.45 22.87
CA LEU A 195 9.20 42.30 24.07
C LEU A 195 9.21 43.55 24.95
N MET A 196 9.22 44.75 24.35
CA MET A 196 9.18 46.02 25.09
C MET A 196 7.85 46.23 25.82
N ILE A 197 6.73 45.82 25.21
CA ILE A 197 5.39 45.89 25.85
C ILE A 197 5.31 44.90 27.02
N LEU A 198 5.77 43.66 26.83
CA LEU A 198 5.81 42.64 27.90
C LEU A 198 6.70 43.04 29.07
N SER A 199 7.77 43.80 28.82
CA SER A 199 8.69 44.25 29.87
C SER A 199 8.16 45.43 30.69
N ASN A 200 7.03 46.05 30.31
CA ASN A 200 6.40 47.15 31.04
C ASN A 200 5.05 46.76 31.65
N LEU A 201 4.71 45.47 31.65
CA LEU A 201 3.50 44.94 32.28
C LEU A 201 3.86 44.46 33.70
N GLU A 202 4.08 45.42 34.59
CA GLU A 202 4.13 45.24 36.05
C GLU A 202 2.81 45.68 36.69
#